data_AF-A0A4Y2BK65-F1
#
_entry.id   AF-A0A4Y2BK65-F1
#
_cell.length_a   1.000
_cell.length_b   1.000
_cell.length_c   1.000
_cell.angle_alpha   90.00
_cell.angle_beta   90.00
_cell.angle_gamma   90.00
#
_symmetry.space_group_name_H-M   'P 1'
#
loop_
_entity.id
_entity.type
_entity.pdbx_description
1 polymer ?
#
loop_
_entity_poly.entity_id
_entity_poly.type
_entity_poly.pdbx_seq_one_letter_code
_entity_poly.pdbx_strand_id
1 'polypeptide(L)'
;MDDPTVHGAFGQSIAQVYTIELQKRGLPHAPILIVLRAADKFSTSEHMDKFVRAEILSSIENLRLHEIVTKCLMYGSCGMDNPGPPFMEAGQCKKMLPKEFRTETTMNVSGYPLYRRRPGDTAFVRRRERSNRFVVPYNPYLLLKYNAHINVEVCTLCVR
;
A
#
# COMPACT_ATOMS: atom_id res chain seq x y z
N MET A 1 12.40 13.31 -0.82
CA MET A 1 11.35 12.74 0.06
C MET A 1 12.12 12.10 1.18
N ASP A 2 12.35 12.86 2.25
CA ASP A 2 13.47 12.60 3.15
C ASP A 2 12.99 11.94 4.46
N ASP A 3 11.68 11.95 4.70
CA ASP A 3 11.07 11.30 5.86
C ASP A 3 11.41 9.83 6.05
N PRO A 4 11.27 8.97 5.02
CA PRO A 4 11.48 7.55 5.23
C PRO A 4 12.96 7.18 5.35
N THR A 5 13.88 8.09 5.00
CA THR A 5 15.32 7.83 4.90
C THR A 5 16.16 8.63 5.88
N VAL A 6 15.93 9.96 5.97
CA VAL A 6 16.68 10.91 6.81
C VAL A 6 15.99 11.11 8.16
N HIS A 7 14.67 11.24 8.18
CA HIS A 7 13.93 11.48 9.45
C HIS A 7 13.48 10.20 10.14
N GLY A 8 13.80 9.03 9.59
CA GLY A 8 13.54 7.74 10.22
C GLY A 8 12.05 7.47 10.44
N ALA A 9 11.18 7.88 9.52
CA ALA A 9 9.73 7.69 9.64
C ALA A 9 9.30 6.21 9.77
N PHE A 10 10.18 5.26 9.41
CA PHE A 10 9.99 3.82 9.58
C PHE A 10 10.99 3.19 10.57
N GLY A 11 11.80 3.99 11.27
CA GLY A 11 12.96 3.52 12.05
C GLY A 11 14.29 3.77 11.34
N GLN A 12 15.39 3.23 11.92
CA GLN A 12 16.73 3.48 11.38
C GLN A 12 16.99 2.64 10.13
N SER A 13 17.33 3.31 9.03
CA SER A 13 17.75 2.67 7.79
C SER A 13 19.24 2.32 7.81
N ILE A 14 19.60 1.19 7.22
CA ILE A 14 21.00 0.76 7.01
C ILE A 14 21.40 0.81 5.54
N ALA A 15 20.43 0.75 4.63
CA ALA A 15 20.64 0.91 3.20
C ALA A 15 19.37 1.41 2.52
N GLN A 16 19.55 2.08 1.38
CA GLN A 16 18.47 2.57 0.54
C GLN A 16 18.84 2.41 -0.93
N VAL A 17 17.86 2.02 -1.74
CA VAL A 17 17.97 1.98 -3.20
C VAL A 17 16.72 2.63 -3.75
N TYR A 18 16.87 3.62 -4.63
CA TYR A 18 15.74 4.20 -5.34
C TYR A 18 16.02 4.23 -6.83
N THR A 19 14.94 4.13 -7.59
CA THR A 19 14.95 4.31 -9.04
C THR A 19 13.94 5.40 -9.38
N ILE A 20 14.15 6.09 -10.49
CA ILE A 20 13.20 7.07 -11.03
C ILE A 20 12.80 6.57 -12.40
N GLU A 21 11.54 6.17 -12.53
CA GLU A 21 10.93 5.70 -13.77
C GLU A 21 10.02 6.79 -14.33
N LEU A 22 10.25 7.21 -15.57
CA LEU A 22 9.33 8.10 -16.27
C LEU A 22 8.21 7.26 -16.87
N GLN A 23 7.02 7.29 -16.28
CA GLN A 23 5.87 6.58 -16.85
C GLN A 23 5.41 7.27 -18.14
N LYS A 24 4.78 6.52 -19.06
CA LYS A 24 4.23 7.03 -20.35
C LYS A 24 3.26 8.23 -20.22
N ARG A 25 2.85 8.57 -19.00
CA ARG A 25 1.98 9.71 -18.67
C ARG A 25 2.75 10.91 -18.09
N GLY A 26 4.08 10.91 -18.16
CA GLY A 26 4.95 12.04 -17.76
C GLY A 26 5.16 12.20 -16.26
N LEU A 27 4.47 11.42 -15.42
CA LEU A 27 4.66 11.46 -13.97
C LEU A 27 5.83 10.55 -13.57
N PRO A 28 6.78 11.06 -12.75
CA PRO A 28 7.84 10.22 -12.20
C PRO A 28 7.24 9.20 -11.23
N HIS A 29 7.54 7.93 -11.46
CA HIS A 29 7.27 6.84 -10.55
C HIS A 29 8.60 6.46 -9.91
N ALA A 30 8.67 6.57 -8.58
CA ALA A 30 9.92 6.32 -7.86
C ALA A 30 9.75 5.12 -6.92
N PRO A 31 10.11 3.89 -7.37
CA PRO A 31 10.29 2.78 -6.47
C PRO A 31 11.45 3.08 -5.51
N ILE A 32 11.16 3.06 -4.20
CA ILE A 32 12.15 3.24 -3.13
C ILE A 32 12.14 1.97 -2.27
N LEU A 33 13.29 1.30 -2.18
CA LEU A 33 13.54 0.19 -1.28
C LEU A 33 14.38 0.70 -0.10
N ILE A 34 13.89 0.44 1.11
CA ILE A 34 14.54 0.83 2.36
C ILE A 34 14.80 -0.42 3.18
N VAL A 35 16.06 -0.63 3.57
CA VAL A 35 16.46 -1.72 4.44
C VAL A 35 16.62 -1.17 5.85
N LEU A 36 15.80 -1.67 6.78
CA LEU A 36 15.82 -1.27 8.19
C LEU A 36 16.85 -2.07 8.98
N ARG A 37 17.41 -1.44 10.02
CA ARG A 37 18.22 -2.11 11.04
C ARG A 37 17.40 -3.21 11.72
N ALA A 38 18.04 -4.32 12.11
CA ALA A 38 17.37 -5.47 12.72
C ALA A 38 16.49 -5.12 13.93
N ALA A 39 16.91 -4.17 14.77
CA ALA A 39 16.15 -3.70 15.94
C ALA A 39 14.88 -2.92 15.56
N ASP A 40 14.85 -2.29 14.39
CA ASP A 40 13.74 -1.49 13.89
C ASP A 40 12.86 -2.26 12.88
N LYS A 41 13.22 -3.52 12.58
CA LYS A 41 12.40 -4.38 11.71
C LYS A 41 11.02 -4.59 12.36
N PHE A 42 10.00 -4.65 11.52
CA PHE A 42 8.65 -4.94 11.99
C PHE A 42 8.52 -6.41 12.39
N SER A 43 8.56 -6.66 13.71
CA SER A 43 8.52 -8.03 14.26
C SER A 43 7.10 -8.54 14.55
N THR A 44 6.10 -7.65 14.63
CA THR A 44 4.71 -8.03 14.97
C THR A 44 3.71 -7.36 14.02
N SER A 45 2.59 -8.04 13.78
CA SER A 45 1.48 -7.53 12.95
C SER A 45 0.91 -6.22 13.49
N GLU A 46 0.78 -6.09 14.80
CA GLU A 46 0.30 -4.86 15.45
C GLU A 46 1.25 -3.69 15.23
N HIS A 47 2.56 -3.93 15.29
CA HIS A 47 3.55 -2.90 15.01
C HIS A 47 3.44 -2.46 13.54
N MET A 48 3.28 -3.42 12.62
CA MET A 48 3.09 -3.13 11.20
C MET A 48 1.84 -2.30 10.91
N ASP A 49 0.71 -2.63 11.52
CA ASP A 49 -0.58 -1.93 11.34
C ASP A 49 -0.52 -0.45 11.75
N LYS A 50 0.46 -0.05 12.57
CA LYS A 50 0.73 1.36 12.90
C LYS A 50 1.33 2.13 11.72
N PHE A 51 2.14 1.47 10.90
CA PHE A 51 2.87 2.09 9.79
C PHE A 51 2.24 1.84 8.43
N VAL A 52 1.64 0.68 8.21
CA VAL A 52 1.05 0.31 6.92
C VAL A 52 -0.39 -0.12 7.12
N ARG A 53 -1.29 0.50 6.36
CA ARG A 53 -2.72 0.18 6.34
C ARG A 53 -3.15 -0.13 4.93
N ALA A 54 -4.18 -0.96 4.80
CA ALA A 54 -4.80 -1.29 3.52
C ALA A 54 -6.34 -1.17 3.59
N GLU A 55 -6.82 -0.17 4.33
CA GLU A 55 -8.24 0.05 4.64
C GLU A 55 -8.65 1.48 4.27
N ILE A 56 -9.91 1.63 3.85
CA ILE A 56 -10.62 2.90 3.78
C ILE A 56 -10.98 3.24 5.23
N LEU A 57 -10.47 4.36 5.71
CA LEU A 57 -10.83 4.86 7.05
C LEU A 57 -12.14 5.63 6.96
N SER A 58 -12.92 5.64 8.03
CA SER A 58 -14.18 6.39 8.05
C SER A 58 -13.92 7.87 7.84
N SER A 59 -14.79 8.54 7.07
CA SER A 59 -14.72 9.99 6.83
C SER A 59 -14.90 10.80 8.13
N ILE A 60 -15.51 10.19 9.15
CA ILE A 60 -15.70 10.79 10.49
C ILE A 60 -14.38 10.82 11.26
N GLU A 61 -13.55 9.78 11.15
CA GLU A 61 -12.27 9.71 11.86
C GLU A 61 -11.23 10.65 11.24
N ASN A 62 -11.11 10.63 9.91
CA ASN A 62 -10.16 11.48 9.21
C ASN A 62 -10.60 11.71 7.76
N LEU A 63 -11.36 12.79 7.55
CA LEU A 63 -11.89 13.17 6.24
C LEU A 63 -10.78 13.31 5.19
N ARG A 64 -9.68 13.99 5.54
CA ARG A 64 -8.58 14.26 4.60
C ARG A 64 -7.90 12.98 4.13
N LEU A 65 -7.61 12.05 5.05
CA LEU A 65 -7.01 10.77 4.71
C LEU A 65 -7.98 9.92 3.88
N HIS A 66 -9.27 9.91 4.25
CA HIS A 66 -10.31 9.23 3.47
C HIS A 66 -10.35 9.73 2.02
N GLU A 67 -10.35 11.05 1.79
CA GLU A 67 -10.33 11.64 0.45
C GLU A 67 -9.08 11.22 -0.35
N ILE A 68 -7.90 11.25 0.26
CA ILE A 68 -6.66 10.86 -0.42
C ILE A 68 -6.67 9.37 -0.76
N VAL A 69 -7.07 8.50 0.18
CA VAL A 69 -7.11 7.05 -0.03
C VAL A 69 -8.10 6.70 -1.13
N THR A 70 -9.32 7.24 -1.07
CA THR A 70 -10.37 6.96 -2.06
C THR A 70 -10.00 7.48 -3.45
N LYS A 71 -9.35 8.63 -3.55
CA LYS A 71 -8.91 9.23 -4.82
C LYS A 71 -7.69 8.55 -5.43
N CYS A 72 -6.68 8.26 -4.60
CA CYS A 72 -5.35 7.87 -5.09
C CYS A 72 -5.08 6.38 -4.88
N LEU A 73 -5.49 5.79 -3.76
CA LEU A 73 -5.04 4.44 -3.36
C LEU A 73 -6.08 3.34 -3.58
N MET A 74 -7.18 3.68 -4.22
CA MET A 74 -8.13 2.68 -4.68
C MET A 74 -7.68 2.13 -6.00
N TYR A 75 -7.36 0.83 -6.00
CA TYR A 75 -7.06 0.15 -7.23
C TYR A 75 -8.30 0.16 -8.13
N GLY A 76 -8.07 0.50 -9.40
CA GLY A 76 -9.12 0.57 -10.40
C GLY A 76 -9.65 -0.81 -10.80
N SER A 77 -10.31 -0.86 -11.96
CA SER A 77 -10.75 -2.11 -12.57
C SER A 77 -9.57 -3.02 -12.92
N CYS A 78 -9.62 -4.24 -12.37
CA CYS A 78 -8.80 -5.39 -12.76
C CYS A 78 -9.77 -6.57 -12.98
N GLY A 79 -9.38 -7.57 -13.76
CA GLY A 79 -10.27 -8.71 -14.04
C GLY A 79 -11.23 -8.43 -15.19
N MET A 80 -12.46 -8.93 -15.08
CA MET A 80 -13.51 -8.79 -16.10
C MET A 80 -13.79 -7.32 -16.50
N ASP A 81 -13.55 -6.39 -15.58
CA ASP A 81 -13.76 -4.96 -15.81
C ASP A 81 -12.68 -4.32 -16.69
N ASN A 82 -11.52 -4.96 -16.81
CA ASN A 82 -10.41 -4.52 -17.66
C ASN A 82 -9.55 -5.74 -18.02
N PRO A 83 -10.03 -6.60 -18.94
CA PRO A 83 -9.42 -7.91 -19.22
C PRO A 83 -8.12 -7.81 -20.04
N GLY A 84 -7.74 -6.60 -20.48
CA GLY A 84 -6.56 -6.39 -21.29
C GLY A 84 -5.24 -6.50 -20.51
N PRO A 85 -4.15 -6.96 -21.15
CA PRO A 85 -2.80 -6.68 -20.66
C PRO A 85 -2.62 -5.15 -20.58
N PRO A 86 -2.00 -4.58 -19.52
CA PRO A 86 -0.98 -5.12 -18.61
C PRO A 86 -1.49 -5.66 -17.26
N PHE A 87 -2.79 -5.61 -16.99
CA PHE A 87 -3.35 -5.85 -15.65
C PHE A 87 -3.62 -7.33 -15.35
N MET A 88 -3.72 -8.14 -16.39
CA MET A 88 -4.05 -9.56 -16.33
C MET A 88 -2.83 -10.43 -16.68
N GLU A 89 -2.69 -11.57 -16.00
CA GLU A 89 -1.71 -12.62 -16.27
C GLU A 89 -2.40 -13.96 -16.06
N ALA A 90 -2.34 -14.84 -17.06
CA ALA A 90 -3.04 -16.13 -17.06
C ALA A 90 -4.54 -16.04 -16.67
N GLY A 91 -5.23 -14.96 -17.09
CA GLY A 91 -6.65 -14.75 -16.77
C GLY A 91 -6.93 -14.27 -15.34
N GLN A 92 -5.90 -14.03 -14.52
CA GLN A 92 -6.01 -13.47 -13.18
C GLN A 92 -5.41 -12.07 -13.11
N CYS A 93 -5.91 -11.25 -12.18
CA CYS A 93 -5.31 -9.95 -11.94
C CYS A 93 -3.89 -10.11 -11.41
N LYS A 94 -2.89 -9.45 -12.01
CA LYS A 94 -1.48 -9.51 -11.54
C LYS A 94 -1.29 -9.09 -10.08
N LYS A 95 -2.15 -8.20 -9.59
CA LYS A 95 -2.15 -7.74 -8.20
C LYS A 95 -3.01 -8.60 -7.27
N MET A 96 -3.63 -9.65 -7.79
CA MET A 96 -4.52 -10.58 -7.07
C MET A 96 -5.65 -9.83 -6.35
N LEU A 97 -6.34 -8.97 -7.09
CA LEU A 97 -7.46 -8.17 -6.60
C LEU A 97 -8.80 -8.75 -7.10
N PRO A 98 -9.88 -8.71 -6.29
CA PRO A 98 -9.93 -8.25 -4.90
C PRO A 98 -9.13 -9.15 -3.94
N LYS A 99 -8.47 -8.55 -2.94
CA LYS A 99 -7.87 -9.30 -1.82
C LYS A 99 -8.95 -9.87 -0.90
N GLU A 100 -8.63 -10.88 -0.12
CA GLU A 100 -9.52 -11.40 0.92
C GLU A 100 -9.68 -10.37 2.05
N PHE A 101 -10.84 -10.41 2.72
CA PHE A 101 -11.02 -9.68 3.97
C PHE A 101 -10.26 -10.37 5.10
N ARG A 102 -9.64 -9.57 5.97
CA ARG A 102 -8.88 -10.03 7.14
C ARG A 102 -9.05 -9.08 8.31
N THR A 103 -9.26 -9.62 9.50
CA THR A 103 -9.44 -8.85 10.73
C THR A 103 -8.12 -8.37 11.32
N GLU A 104 -7.01 -8.99 10.94
CA GLU A 104 -5.65 -8.69 11.37
C GLU A 104 -4.63 -8.93 10.23
N THR A 105 -3.46 -8.30 10.34
CA THR A 105 -2.33 -8.55 9.44
C THR A 105 -1.64 -9.85 9.85
N THR A 106 -1.35 -10.72 8.89
CA THR A 106 -0.61 -11.97 9.16
C THR A 106 0.63 -12.09 8.28
N MET A 107 1.68 -12.68 8.84
CA MET A 107 2.91 -12.97 8.10
C MET A 107 2.71 -14.20 7.22
N ASN A 108 3.18 -14.15 5.98
CA ASN A 108 3.13 -15.26 5.04
C ASN A 108 4.53 -15.80 4.73
N VAL A 109 4.60 -17.07 4.28
CA VAL A 109 5.83 -17.75 3.85
C VAL A 109 6.56 -17.03 2.71
N SER A 110 5.83 -16.24 1.91
CA SER A 110 6.41 -15.46 0.81
C SER A 110 7.14 -14.20 1.26
N GLY A 111 7.18 -13.88 2.57
CA GLY A 111 7.82 -12.67 3.09
C GLY A 111 7.04 -11.38 2.91
N TYR A 112 5.89 -11.45 2.27
CA TYR A 112 4.96 -10.33 2.13
C TYR A 112 3.80 -10.54 3.11
N PRO A 113 3.57 -9.60 4.04
CA PRO A 113 2.45 -9.64 4.94
C PRO A 113 1.12 -9.59 4.19
N LEU A 114 0.16 -10.32 4.73
CA LEU A 114 -1.22 -10.27 4.28
C LEU A 114 -1.95 -9.28 5.17
N TYR A 115 -2.03 -8.04 4.70
CA TYR A 115 -2.57 -6.93 5.48
C TYR A 115 -4.02 -7.10 5.90
N ARG A 116 -4.32 -6.55 7.06
CA ARG A 116 -5.67 -6.35 7.57
C ARG A 116 -6.54 -5.56 6.59
N ARG A 117 -7.74 -6.10 6.34
CA ARG A 117 -8.78 -5.54 5.46
C ARG A 117 -10.14 -5.94 6.03
N ARG A 118 -10.68 -5.16 6.97
CA ARG A 118 -11.97 -5.49 7.60
C ARG A 118 -13.13 -5.23 6.65
N PRO A 119 -14.20 -6.04 6.68
CA PRO A 119 -15.48 -5.66 6.10
C PRO A 119 -15.98 -4.38 6.76
N GLY A 120 -16.64 -3.51 6.00
CA GLY A 120 -17.09 -2.21 6.49
C GLY A 120 -17.26 -1.24 5.34
N ASP A 121 -16.79 -0.02 5.53
CA ASP A 121 -16.96 1.10 4.60
C ASP A 121 -16.52 0.76 3.16
N THR A 122 -17.28 1.33 2.24
CA THR A 122 -17.03 1.29 0.80
C THR A 122 -16.87 2.71 0.28
N ALA A 123 -16.21 2.83 -0.86
CA ALA A 123 -16.06 4.10 -1.56
C ALA A 123 -16.46 3.96 -3.03
N PHE A 124 -17.08 5.00 -3.58
CA PHE A 124 -17.39 5.08 -5.00
C PHE A 124 -16.15 5.51 -5.78
N VAL A 125 -15.56 4.58 -6.52
CA VAL A 125 -14.37 4.79 -7.33
C VAL A 125 -14.71 4.46 -8.78
N ARG A 126 -14.56 5.43 -9.67
CA ARG A 126 -14.87 5.27 -11.12
C ARG A 126 -16.28 4.71 -11.36
N ARG A 127 -17.29 5.29 -10.69
CA ARG A 127 -18.72 4.91 -10.77
C ARG A 127 -19.04 3.51 -10.26
N ARG A 128 -18.17 2.90 -9.45
CA ARG A 128 -18.40 1.60 -8.83
C ARG A 128 -18.07 1.65 -7.36
N GLU A 129 -18.86 0.95 -6.59
CA GLU A 129 -18.59 0.75 -5.17
C GLU A 129 -17.41 -0.22 -5.01
N ARG A 130 -16.43 0.18 -4.20
CA ARG A 130 -15.23 -0.60 -3.90
C ARG A 130 -15.04 -0.67 -2.39
N SER A 131 -14.75 -1.87 -1.91
CA SER A 131 -14.45 -2.15 -0.50
C SER A 131 -12.95 -2.11 -0.22
N ASN A 132 -12.58 -2.28 1.04
CA ASN A 132 -11.20 -2.45 1.52
C ASN A 132 -10.37 -3.49 0.75
N ARG A 133 -11.00 -4.42 0.04
CA ARG A 133 -10.33 -5.42 -0.82
C ARG A 133 -9.56 -4.83 -2.01
N PHE A 134 -9.82 -3.57 -2.35
CA PHE A 134 -9.21 -2.86 -3.49
C PHE A 134 -8.19 -1.79 -3.08
N VAL A 135 -7.99 -1.56 -1.79
CA VAL A 135 -7.06 -0.54 -1.30
C VAL A 135 -5.62 -1.00 -1.50
N VAL A 136 -4.79 -0.15 -2.09
CA VAL A 136 -3.34 -0.35 -2.16
C VAL A 136 -2.73 -0.01 -0.80
N PRO A 137 -1.86 -0.85 -0.21
CA PRO A 137 -1.24 -0.59 1.09
C PRO A 137 -0.51 0.75 1.14
N TYR A 138 -0.58 1.44 2.28
CA TYR A 138 -0.08 2.80 2.40
C TYR A 138 0.34 3.15 3.82
N ASN A 139 1.18 4.18 3.94
CA ASN A 139 1.49 4.81 5.21
C ASN A 139 0.65 6.09 5.41
N PRO A 140 -0.20 6.18 6.46
CA PRO A 140 -1.06 7.34 6.71
C PRO A 140 -0.30 8.67 6.83
N TYR A 141 0.86 8.66 7.49
CA TYR A 141 1.69 9.85 7.71
C TYR A 141 2.24 10.40 6.39
N LEU A 142 2.81 9.53 5.55
CA LEU A 142 3.36 9.92 4.25
C LEU A 142 2.27 10.44 3.31
N LEU A 143 1.10 9.81 3.27
CA LEU A 143 -0.01 10.31 2.46
C LEU A 143 -0.47 11.70 2.89
N LEU A 144 -0.66 11.92 4.19
CA LEU A 144 -1.14 13.21 4.70
C LEU A 144 -0.12 14.31 4.45
N LYS A 145 1.18 14.00 4.62
CA LYS A 145 2.27 14.95 4.44
C LYS A 145 2.47 15.35 2.97
N TYR A 146 2.47 14.37 2.08
CA TYR A 146 2.83 14.59 0.67
C TYR A 146 1.64 14.70 -0.29
N ASN A 147 0.43 14.36 0.15
CA ASN A 147 -0.80 14.42 -0.64
C ASN A 147 -0.64 13.76 -2.03
N ALA A 148 0.01 12.59 -2.08
CA ALA A 148 0.44 11.94 -3.30
C ALA A 148 0.06 10.45 -3.32
N HIS A 149 0.11 9.82 -4.49
CA HIS A 149 -0.07 8.38 -4.64
C HIS A 149 1.18 7.64 -4.14
N ILE A 150 1.19 7.24 -2.87
CA ILE A 150 2.32 6.53 -2.25
C ILE A 150 1.84 5.15 -1.79
N ASN A 151 2.32 4.11 -2.48
CA ASN A 151 2.17 2.72 -2.05
C ASN A 151 3.32 2.33 -1.13
N VAL A 152 3.03 1.64 -0.02
CA VAL A 152 4.05 1.14 0.92
C VAL A 152 3.81 -0.34 1.16
N GLU A 153 4.79 -1.16 0.79
CA GLU A 153 4.79 -2.60 1.00
C GLU A 153 5.94 -2.97 1.94
N VAL A 154 5.70 -3.92 2.84
CA VAL A 154 6.71 -4.45 3.76
C VAL A 154 7.18 -5.80 3.22
N CYS A 155 8.50 -5.99 3.18
CA CYS A 155 9.11 -7.27 2.85
C CYS A 155 9.95 -7.74 4.04
N THR A 156 9.65 -8.90 4.60
CA THR A 156 10.37 -9.47 5.75
C THR A 156 11.45 -10.48 5.35
N LEU A 157 11.50 -10.88 4.08
CA LEU A 157 12.54 -11.79 3.56
C LEU A 157 13.79 -11.07 3.07
N CYS A 158 13.79 -9.74 2.99
CA CYS A 158 14.99 -8.99 2.63
C CYS A 158 16.01 -9.05 3.79
N VAL A 159 17.05 -9.86 3.56
CA VAL A 159 18.34 -9.95 4.27
C VAL A 159 18.33 -10.71 5.59
N ARG A 160 18.85 -11.95 5.54
CA ARG A 160 19.76 -12.49 6.56
C ARG A 160 21.16 -11.99 6.27
#